data_AF-A0A544TU77-F1
#
_entry.id   AF-A0A544TU77-F1
#
_cell.length_a   1.000
_cell.length_b   1.000
_cell.length_c   1.000
_cell.angle_alpha   90.00
_cell.angle_beta   90.00
_cell.angle_gamma   90.00
#
_symmetry.space_group_name_H-M   'P 1'
#
loop_
_entity.id
_entity.type
_entity.pdbx_description
1 polymer ?
#
loop_
_entity_poly.entity_id
_entity_poly.type
_entity_poly.pdbx_seq_one_letter_code
_entity_poly.pdbx_strand_id
1 'polypeptide(L)'
;MTTKYTRDDIIEKAKEIATMIANTEEVDFFKRAEAQINENQTVREKIASLKSLQKQAVNFQHLGKEKALKMIEGKIEAIEAEIDELPIVQEFKQSQGDVNSLLQLVANSISNSVTNQIIEATEGDLLRGETGSKVQNTNPGSCS
;
A
#
# COMPACT_ATOMS: atom_id res chain seq x y z
N MET A 1 -25.19 -17.08 -21.58
CA MET A 1 -25.85 -16.00 -20.81
C MET A 1 -24.76 -15.29 -20.03
N THR A 2 -24.48 -14.02 -20.32
CA THR A 2 -23.51 -13.22 -19.57
C THR A 2 -24.14 -12.82 -18.24
N THR A 3 -23.81 -13.56 -17.18
CA THR A 3 -24.20 -13.18 -15.81
C THR A 3 -23.56 -11.83 -15.50
N LYS A 4 -24.37 -10.80 -15.27
CA LYS A 4 -23.89 -9.50 -14.80
C LYS A 4 -23.72 -9.57 -13.30
N TYR A 5 -22.52 -9.29 -12.81
CA TYR A 5 -22.24 -9.21 -11.38
C TYR A 5 -22.65 -7.83 -10.82
N THR A 6 -23.15 -7.83 -9.59
CA THR A 6 -23.41 -6.61 -8.83
C THR A 6 -22.14 -6.11 -8.14
N ARG A 7 -22.18 -4.88 -7.61
CA ARG A 7 -21.06 -4.35 -6.80
C ARG A 7 -20.84 -5.19 -5.54
N ASP A 8 -21.92 -5.69 -4.95
CA ASP A 8 -21.85 -6.49 -3.73
C ASP A 8 -21.16 -7.83 -3.98
N ASP A 9 -21.46 -8.49 -5.11
CA ASP A 9 -20.77 -9.72 -5.52
C ASP A 9 -19.25 -9.53 -5.67
N ILE A 10 -18.83 -8.38 -6.24
CA ILE A 10 -17.42 -8.03 -6.38
C ILE A 10 -16.77 -7.80 -5.00
N ILE A 11 -17.48 -7.12 -4.09
CA ILE A 11 -16.99 -6.87 -2.72
C ILE A 11 -16.85 -8.19 -1.96
N GLU A 12 -17.78 -9.14 -2.11
CA GLU A 12 -17.63 -10.46 -1.50
C GLU A 12 -16.39 -11.20 -2.02
N LYS A 13 -16.16 -11.19 -3.34
CA LYS A 13 -14.94 -11.77 -3.92
C LYS A 13 -13.66 -11.05 -3.47
N ALA A 14 -13.70 -9.74 -3.30
CA ALA A 14 -12.58 -9.00 -2.73
C ALA A 14 -12.28 -9.41 -1.28
N LYS A 15 -13.30 -9.71 -0.46
CA LYS A 15 -13.12 -10.23 0.91
C LYS A 15 -12.50 -11.62 0.92
N GLU A 16 -12.89 -12.49 -0.01
CA GLU A 16 -12.26 -13.81 -0.19
C GLU A 16 -10.76 -13.63 -0.50
N ILE A 17 -10.41 -12.77 -1.46
CA ILE A 17 -9.02 -12.46 -1.82
C ILE A 17 -8.26 -11.87 -0.62
N ALA A 18 -8.87 -10.95 0.13
CA ALA A 18 -8.26 -10.38 1.33
C ALA A 18 -7.97 -11.45 2.39
N THR A 19 -8.87 -12.42 2.54
CA THR A 19 -8.66 -13.57 3.45
C THR A 19 -7.51 -14.45 2.96
N MET A 20 -7.37 -14.68 1.66
CA MET A 20 -6.23 -15.42 1.11
C MET A 20 -4.91 -14.69 1.38
N ILE A 21 -4.87 -13.38 1.11
CA ILE A 21 -3.69 -12.54 1.37
C ILE A 21 -3.32 -12.56 2.86
N ALA A 22 -4.31 -12.50 3.76
CA ALA A 22 -4.07 -12.52 5.20
C ALA A 22 -3.43 -13.83 5.72
N ASN A 23 -3.46 -14.89 4.92
CA ASN A 23 -2.91 -16.21 5.21
C ASN A 23 -1.69 -16.55 4.33
N THR A 24 -0.97 -15.54 3.82
CA THR A 24 0.30 -15.75 3.12
C THR A 24 1.50 -15.62 4.06
N GLU A 25 2.65 -16.13 3.62
CA GLU A 25 3.90 -16.09 4.39
C GLU A 25 4.37 -14.66 4.68
N GLU A 26 4.16 -13.73 3.75
CA GLU A 26 4.51 -12.31 3.91
C GLU A 26 3.71 -11.68 5.05
N VAL A 27 2.42 -11.98 5.13
CA VAL A 27 1.56 -11.47 6.21
C VAL A 27 1.87 -12.17 7.54
N ASP A 28 2.21 -13.45 7.54
CA ASP A 28 2.65 -14.13 8.75
C ASP A 28 4.00 -13.64 9.27
N PHE A 29 4.93 -13.30 8.38
CA PHE A 29 6.18 -12.63 8.75
C PHE A 29 5.91 -11.25 9.34
N PHE A 30 5.01 -10.46 8.74
CA PHE A 30 4.55 -9.18 9.28
C PHE A 30 3.98 -9.31 10.71
N LYS A 31 3.07 -10.27 10.94
CA LYS A 31 2.50 -10.52 12.29
C LYS A 31 3.58 -10.87 13.32
N ARG A 32 4.57 -11.68 12.94
CA ARG A 32 5.68 -12.04 13.85
C ARG A 32 6.57 -10.85 14.18
N ALA A 33 6.96 -10.06 13.17
CA ALA A 33 7.77 -8.88 13.36
C ALA A 33 7.03 -7.82 14.21
N GLU A 34 5.72 -7.65 14.00
CA GLU A 34 4.87 -6.78 14.82
C GLU A 34 4.85 -7.21 16.30
N ALA A 35 4.67 -8.52 16.56
CA ALA A 35 4.68 -9.06 17.92
C ALA A 35 6.02 -8.78 18.62
N GLN A 36 7.14 -9.02 17.94
CA GLN A 36 8.48 -8.76 18.49
C GLN A 36 8.70 -7.28 18.83
N ILE A 37 8.24 -6.36 17.98
CA ILE A 37 8.28 -4.92 18.25
C ILE A 37 7.46 -4.57 19.49
N ASN A 38 6.25 -5.12 19.58
CA ASN A 38 5.33 -4.83 20.68
C ASN A 38 5.82 -5.38 22.02
N GLU A 39 6.55 -6.50 22.02
CA GLU A 39 7.13 -7.10 23.21
C GLU A 39 8.44 -6.42 23.64
N ASN A 40 9.16 -5.78 22.72
CA ASN A 40 10.44 -5.14 23.01
C ASN A 40 10.27 -3.86 23.85
N GLN A 41 10.76 -3.92 25.11
CA GLN A 41 10.68 -2.80 26.04
C GLN A 41 11.37 -1.54 25.54
N THR A 42 12.55 -1.66 24.94
CA THR A 42 13.33 -0.53 24.43
C THR A 42 12.60 0.19 23.30
N VAL A 43 11.99 -0.56 22.36
CA VAL A 43 11.20 0.03 21.28
C VAL A 43 9.98 0.75 21.85
N ARG A 44 9.25 0.13 22.80
CA ARG A 44 8.10 0.77 23.45
C ARG A 44 8.46 2.09 24.12
N GLU A 45 9.58 2.13 24.85
CA GLU A 45 10.07 3.34 25.52
C GLU A 45 10.46 4.45 24.53
N LYS A 46 11.16 4.09 23.45
CA LYS A 46 11.52 5.03 22.39
C LYS A 46 10.28 5.56 21.67
N ILE A 47 9.30 4.71 21.33
CA ILE A 47 8.03 5.12 20.71
C ILE A 47 7.22 6.04 21.65
N ALA A 48 7.16 5.72 22.94
CA ALA A 48 6.49 6.58 23.93
C ALA A 48 7.15 7.96 24.02
N SER A 49 8.48 7.99 23.99
CA SER A 49 9.27 9.24 23.97
C SER A 49 9.02 10.03 22.69
N LEU A 50 9.01 9.38 21.53
CA LEU A 50 8.69 9.98 20.23
C LEU A 50 7.30 10.64 20.24
N LYS A 51 6.27 9.93 20.71
CA LYS A 51 4.90 10.47 20.82
C LYS A 51 4.82 11.69 21.73
N SER A 52 5.57 11.69 22.83
CA SER A 52 5.68 12.84 23.74
C SER A 52 6.30 14.05 23.03
N LEU A 53 7.39 13.85 22.28
CA LEU A 53 8.03 14.92 21.50
C LEU A 53 7.12 15.45 20.39
N GLN A 54 6.44 14.59 19.65
CA GLN A 54 5.48 14.99 18.61
C GLN A 54 4.34 15.84 19.20
N LYS A 55 3.81 15.47 20.37
CA LYS A 55 2.81 16.29 21.06
C LYS A 55 3.36 17.66 21.45
N GLN A 56 4.60 17.72 21.92
CA GLN A 56 5.27 18.99 22.23
C GLN A 56 5.50 19.84 20.97
N ALA A 57 5.88 19.22 19.85
CA ALA A 57 6.04 19.90 18.57
C ALA A 57 4.72 20.54 18.12
N VAL A 58 3.61 19.80 18.12
CA VAL A 58 2.27 20.33 17.80
C VAL A 58 1.90 21.51 18.70
N ASN A 59 2.19 21.42 19.99
CA ASN A 59 1.96 22.52 20.94
C ASN A 59 2.83 23.75 20.64
N PHE A 60 4.12 23.58 20.32
CA PHE A 60 5.01 24.69 19.98
C PHE A 60 4.69 25.32 18.63
N GLN A 61 4.25 24.52 17.66
CA GLN A 61 3.73 25.00 16.39
C GLN A 61 2.49 25.87 16.61
N HIS A 62 1.54 25.42 17.43
CA HIS A 62 0.35 26.19 17.77
C HIS A 62 0.68 27.51 18.49
N LEU A 63 1.66 27.50 19.38
CA LEU A 63 2.12 28.69 20.12
C LEU A 63 3.07 29.60 19.32
N GLY A 64 3.40 29.27 18.07
CA GLY A 64 4.33 30.04 17.23
C GLY A 64 5.77 30.08 17.74
N LYS A 65 6.20 29.09 18.53
CA LYS A 65 7.55 29.04 19.14
C LYS A 65 8.56 28.36 18.22
N GLU A 66 8.89 28.99 17.09
CA GLU A 66 9.71 28.40 16.02
C GLU A 66 11.08 27.86 16.49
N LYS A 67 11.80 28.57 17.36
CA LYS A 67 13.10 28.11 17.88
C LYS A 67 12.96 26.83 18.71
N ALA A 68 11.91 26.74 19.53
CA ALA A 68 11.65 25.56 20.35
C ALA A 68 11.15 24.40 19.49
N LEU A 69 10.30 24.68 18.49
CA LEU A 69 9.84 23.70 17.51
C LEU A 69 11.04 23.04 16.82
N LYS A 70 11.96 23.82 16.26
CA LYS A 70 13.15 23.30 15.57
C LYS A 70 14.04 22.43 16.47
N MET A 71 14.16 22.77 17.75
CA MET A 71 14.88 21.93 18.72
C MET A 71 14.15 20.60 18.99
N ILE A 72 12.82 20.60 19.03
CA ILE A 72 12.05 19.36 19.21
C ILE A 72 12.09 18.51 17.93
N GLU A 73 11.99 19.11 16.76
CA GLU A 73 12.12 18.41 15.47
C GLU A 73 13.47 17.68 15.37
N GLY A 74 14.58 18.33 15.72
CA GLY A 74 15.89 17.65 15.75
C GLY A 74 15.97 16.50 16.75
N LYS A 75 15.22 16.55 17.87
CA LYS A 75 15.12 15.42 18.81
C LYS A 75 14.23 14.29 18.29
N ILE A 76 13.17 14.64 17.55
CA ILE A 76 12.32 13.68 16.87
C ILE A 76 13.14 12.91 15.84
N GLU A 77 13.86 13.62 14.97
CA GLU A 77 14.73 13.02 13.95
C GLU A 77 15.79 12.09 14.57
N ALA A 78 16.42 12.51 15.68
CA ALA A 78 17.40 11.67 16.37
C ALA A 78 16.78 10.39 16.94
N ILE A 79 15.61 10.48 17.60
CA ILE A 79 14.92 9.29 18.13
C ILE A 79 14.41 8.39 17.00
N GLU A 80 13.92 8.96 15.90
CA GLU A 80 13.49 8.19 14.73
C GLU A 80 14.67 7.43 14.11
N ALA A 81 15.84 8.06 13.95
CA ALA A 81 17.05 7.39 13.49
C ALA A 81 17.48 6.26 14.43
N GLU A 82 17.45 6.48 15.75
CA GLU A 82 17.76 5.45 16.74
C GLU A 82 16.77 4.28 16.73
N ILE A 83 15.48 4.53 16.47
CA ILE A 83 14.46 3.49 16.33
C ILE A 83 14.70 2.70 15.03
N ASP A 84 15.01 3.40 13.95
CA ASP A 84 15.20 2.83 12.61
C ASP A 84 16.47 1.96 12.49
N GLU A 85 17.49 2.21 13.32
CA GLU A 85 18.68 1.38 13.40
C GLU A 85 18.45 0.05 14.11
N LEU A 86 17.33 -0.12 14.84
CA LEU A 86 17.05 -1.37 15.56
C LEU A 86 16.75 -2.50 14.56
N PRO A 87 17.44 -3.66 14.65
CA PRO A 87 17.25 -4.77 13.71
C PRO A 87 15.77 -5.22 13.59
N ILE A 88 15.07 -5.29 14.72
CA ILE A 88 13.64 -5.66 14.76
C ILE A 88 12.73 -4.64 14.05
N VAL A 89 13.11 -3.36 14.03
CA VAL A 89 12.37 -2.33 13.30
C VAL A 89 12.65 -2.44 11.81
N GLN A 90 13.88 -2.75 11.43
CA GLN A 90 14.23 -3.00 10.03
C GLN A 90 13.49 -4.22 9.47
N GLU A 91 13.44 -5.32 10.23
CA GLU A 91 12.66 -6.52 9.86
C GLU A 91 11.18 -6.20 9.70
N PHE A 92 10.61 -5.40 10.60
CA PHE A 92 9.22 -4.97 10.48
C PHE A 92 8.98 -4.08 9.26
N LYS A 93 9.86 -3.11 8.98
CA LYS A 93 9.78 -2.27 7.76
C LYS A 93 9.89 -3.12 6.49
N GLN A 94 10.76 -4.11 6.48
CA GLN A 94 10.87 -5.06 5.38
C GLN A 94 9.55 -5.83 5.20
N SER A 95 8.99 -6.38 6.28
CA SER A 95 7.71 -7.09 6.23
C SER A 95 6.56 -6.21 5.73
N GLN A 96 6.54 -4.93 6.08
CA GLN A 96 5.58 -3.96 5.54
C GLN A 96 5.76 -3.77 4.03
N GLY A 97 7.00 -3.67 3.57
CA GLY A 97 7.34 -3.60 2.16
C GLY A 97 6.82 -4.81 1.39
N ASP A 98 7.08 -6.01 1.90
CA ASP A 98 6.68 -7.27 1.28
C ASP A 98 5.15 -7.39 1.17
N VAL A 99 4.41 -7.08 2.25
CA VAL A 99 2.94 -7.05 2.23
C VAL A 99 2.41 -6.02 1.23
N ASN A 100 3.00 -4.82 1.19
CA ASN A 100 2.59 -3.80 0.23
C ASN A 100 2.88 -4.23 -1.23
N SER A 101 4.02 -4.85 -1.49
CA SER A 101 4.33 -5.42 -2.81
C SER A 101 3.34 -6.49 -3.22
N LEU A 102 2.91 -7.36 -2.31
CA LEU A 102 1.86 -8.35 -2.56
C LEU A 102 0.52 -7.68 -2.91
N LEU A 103 0.10 -6.66 -2.15
CA LEU A 103 -1.12 -5.90 -2.44
C LEU A 103 -1.06 -5.21 -3.81
N GLN A 104 0.08 -4.60 -4.16
CA GLN A 104 0.29 -3.98 -5.46
C GLN A 104 0.27 -4.99 -6.60
N LEU A 105 0.86 -6.18 -6.42
CA LEU A 105 0.81 -7.26 -7.41
C LEU A 105 -0.64 -7.67 -7.71
N VAL A 106 -1.45 -7.86 -6.66
CA VAL A 106 -2.87 -8.22 -6.81
C VAL A 106 -3.64 -7.11 -7.53
N ALA A 107 -3.46 -5.85 -7.13
CA ALA A 107 -4.12 -4.72 -7.77
C ALA A 107 -3.76 -4.60 -9.26
N ASN A 108 -2.46 -4.73 -9.59
CA ASN A 108 -1.98 -4.68 -10.97
C ASN A 108 -2.50 -5.87 -11.79
N SER A 109 -2.53 -7.08 -11.22
CA SER A 109 -3.07 -8.27 -11.87
C SER A 109 -4.55 -8.08 -12.22
N ILE A 110 -5.36 -7.60 -11.28
CA ILE A 110 -6.78 -7.31 -11.52
C ILE A 110 -6.94 -6.24 -12.61
N SER A 111 -6.18 -5.13 -12.52
CA SER A 111 -6.25 -4.04 -13.50
C SER A 111 -5.92 -4.51 -14.91
N ASN A 112 -4.85 -5.30 -15.06
CA ASN A 112 -4.43 -5.86 -16.35
C ASN A 112 -5.47 -6.86 -16.89
N SER A 113 -6.00 -7.75 -16.04
CA SER A 113 -7.03 -8.70 -16.45
C SER A 113 -8.32 -8.01 -16.89
N VAL A 114 -8.76 -6.96 -16.18
CA VAL A 114 -9.94 -6.17 -16.59
C VAL A 114 -9.68 -5.48 -17.93
N THR A 115 -8.51 -4.89 -18.12
CA THR A 115 -8.13 -4.23 -19.38
C THR A 115 -8.15 -5.22 -20.54
N ASN A 116 -7.54 -6.39 -20.38
CA ASN A 116 -7.52 -7.43 -21.41
C ASN A 116 -8.92 -7.94 -21.74
N GLN A 117 -9.76 -8.21 -20.74
CA GLN A 117 -11.14 -8.64 -20.97
C GLN A 117 -11.97 -7.59 -21.72
N ILE A 118 -11.75 -6.29 -21.45
CA ILE A 118 -12.42 -5.21 -22.18
C ILE A 118 -11.93 -5.17 -23.64
N ILE A 119 -10.63 -5.33 -23.88
CA ILE A 119 -10.07 -5.35 -25.24
C ILE A 119 -10.63 -6.55 -26.02
N GLU A 120 -10.61 -7.75 -25.44
CA GLU A 120 -11.16 -8.96 -26.05
C GLU A 120 -12.66 -8.84 -26.33
N ALA A 121 -13.44 -8.39 -25.34
CA ALA A 121 -14.88 -8.22 -25.48
C ALA A 121 -15.27 -7.15 -26.49
N THR A 122 -14.35 -6.23 -26.83
CA THR A 122 -14.57 -5.21 -27.86
C THR A 122 -13.94 -5.57 -29.19
N GLU A 123 -13.39 -6.77 -29.38
CA GLU A 123 -12.65 -7.19 -30.59
C GLU A 123 -11.45 -6.28 -30.91
N GLY A 124 -10.77 -5.79 -29.87
CA GLY A 124 -9.59 -4.94 -29.98
C GLY A 124 -8.28 -5.69 -30.15
N ASP A 125 -7.18 -4.94 -30.17
CA ASP A 125 -5.82 -5.47 -30.30
C ASP A 125 -5.12 -5.51 -28.93
N LEU A 126 -4.95 -6.73 -28.39
CA LEU A 126 -4.28 -6.98 -27.11
C LEU A 126 -2.81 -6.58 -27.11
N LEU A 127 -2.10 -6.71 -28.24
CA LEU A 127 -0.68 -6.36 -28.34
C LEU A 127 -0.48 -4.84 -28.30
N ARG A 128 -1.48 -4.09 -28.76
CA ARG A 128 -1.45 -2.62 -28.78
C ARG A 128 -2.19 -1.97 -27.61
N GLY A 129 -2.93 -2.74 -26.82
CA GLY A 129 -3.73 -2.20 -25.72
C GLY A 129 -4.90 -1.34 -26.20
N GLU A 130 -5.43 -1.62 -27.39
CA GLU A 130 -6.46 -0.80 -28.04
C GLU A 130 -7.80 -1.53 -28.07
N THR A 131 -8.87 -0.88 -27.62
CA THR A 131 -10.24 -1.41 -27.74
C THR A 131 -10.67 -1.45 -29.20
N GLY A 132 -11.60 -2.33 -29.58
CA GLY A 132 -11.98 -2.45 -31.00
C GLY A 132 -12.62 -1.19 -31.57
N SER A 133 -13.27 -0.36 -30.75
CA SER A 133 -13.74 0.97 -31.18
C SER A 133 -12.60 1.90 -31.61
N LYS A 134 -11.40 1.75 -31.03
CA LYS A 134 -10.21 2.51 -31.40
C LYS A 134 -9.57 1.92 -32.65
N VAL A 135 -9.45 0.59 -32.75
CA VAL A 135 -8.93 -0.12 -33.92
C VAL A 135 -9.76 0.15 -35.18
N GLN A 136 -11.10 0.18 -35.05
CA GLN A 136 -12.01 0.49 -36.16
C GLN A 136 -11.87 1.95 -36.63
N ASN A 137 -11.55 2.87 -35.73
CA ASN A 137 -11.45 4.29 -36.06
C ASN A 137 -10.04 4.68 -36.56
N THR A 138 -9.00 3.91 -36.22
CA THR A 138 -7.61 4.11 -36.71
C THR A 138 -7.34 3.46 -38.07
N ASN A 139 -8.24 2.61 -38.58
CA ASN A 139 -8.22 2.08 -39.95
C ASN A 139 -9.29 2.72 -40.85
N PRO A 140 -9.13 3.97 -41.33
CA PRO A 140 -10.08 4.62 -42.25
C PRO A 140 -9.91 4.16 -43.72
N GLY A 141 -9.64 2.87 -43.98
CA GLY A 141 -9.08 2.38 -45.25
C GLY A 141 -9.77 1.21 -45.94
N SER A 142 -11.01 0.85 -45.58
CA SER A 142 -11.76 -0.19 -46.30
C SER A 142 -13.26 0.10 -46.31
N CYS A 143 -13.64 1.18 -47.00
CA CYS A 143 -14.97 1.29 -47.62
C CYS A 143 -14.73 1.26 -49.13
N SER A 144 -15.15 0.16 -49.77
CA SER A 144 -15.46 0.13 -51.21
C SER A 144 -16.88 0.61 -51.42
#